data_AF-A0AAN4Z205-F1
#
_entry.id   AF-A0AAN4Z205-F1
#
_cell.length_a   1.000
_cell.length_b   1.000
_cell.length_c   1.000
_cell.angle_alpha   90.00
_cell.angle_beta   90.00
_cell.angle_gamma   90.00
#
_symmetry.space_group_name_H-M   'P 1'
#
loop_
_entity.id
_entity.type
_entity.pdbx_description
1 polymer ?
#
loop_
_entity_poly.entity_id
_entity_poly.type
_entity_poly.pdbx_seq_one_letter_code
_entity_poly.pdbx_strand_id
1 'polypeptide(L)'
;VLEHPLASLLLFAFMSSHLLIVLLIAASVSAQQWSEWTPVNGPCSEDCGMCGTKVVAQRTCISGNCVGESEQTEVCEEKLCLFPKKVCCAGYKKGINLEELKLKCVPI
;
A
#
# COMPACT_ATOMS: atom_id res chain seq x y z
N VAL A 1 12.63 35.24 -55.90
CA VAL A 1 12.90 33.86 -55.42
C VAL A 1 14.16 33.91 -54.57
N LEU A 2 14.11 34.35 -53.30
CA LEU A 2 15.28 34.29 -52.41
C LEU A 2 14.97 34.54 -50.92
N GLU A 3 14.10 33.76 -50.26
CA GLU A 3 13.75 34.04 -48.83
C GLU A 3 13.57 32.78 -47.96
N HIS A 4 14.32 31.69 -48.12
CA HIS A 4 14.00 30.45 -47.35
C HIS A 4 15.16 29.56 -46.81
N PRO A 5 16.33 30.07 -46.38
CA PRO A 5 17.25 29.26 -45.55
C PRO A 5 17.16 29.59 -44.05
N LEU A 6 16.97 30.85 -43.66
CA LEU A 6 16.97 31.26 -42.25
C LEU A 6 15.73 30.78 -41.48
N ALA A 7 14.53 30.87 -42.08
CA ALA A 7 13.30 30.41 -41.42
C ALA A 7 13.32 28.91 -41.14
N SER A 8 13.91 28.12 -42.04
CA SER A 8 14.04 26.67 -41.85
C SER A 8 15.05 26.35 -40.74
N LEU A 9 16.19 27.02 -40.69
CA LEU A 9 17.20 26.86 -39.63
C LEU A 9 16.66 27.24 -38.24
N LEU A 10 15.85 28.30 -38.16
CA LEU A 10 15.21 28.70 -36.91
C LEU A 10 14.20 27.65 -36.43
N LEU A 11 13.36 27.10 -37.31
CA LEU A 11 12.43 26.02 -36.96
C LEU A 11 13.16 24.76 -36.46
N PHE A 12 14.27 24.36 -37.11
CA PHE A 12 15.08 23.24 -36.63
C PHE A 12 15.70 23.51 -35.25
N ALA A 13 16.14 24.74 -34.97
CA ALA A 13 16.65 25.14 -33.67
C ALA A 13 15.57 25.11 -32.57
N PHE A 14 14.35 25.58 -32.87
CA PHE A 14 13.21 25.49 -31.95
C PHE A 14 12.83 24.02 -31.68
N MET A 15 12.74 23.18 -32.72
CA MET A 15 12.44 21.76 -32.56
C MET A 15 13.50 21.01 -31.75
N SER A 16 14.80 21.33 -31.95
CA SER A 16 15.91 20.77 -31.17
C SER A 16 15.89 21.24 -29.71
N SER A 17 15.55 22.51 -29.45
CA SER A 17 15.42 23.05 -28.09
C SER A 17 14.29 22.36 -27.32
N HIS A 18 13.12 22.17 -27.93
CA HIS A 18 12.02 21.43 -27.30
C HIS A 18 12.36 19.95 -27.09
N LEU A 19 13.08 19.32 -28.02
CA LEU A 19 13.55 17.95 -27.87
C LEU A 19 14.53 17.79 -26.70
N LEU A 20 15.46 18.74 -26.54
CA LEU A 20 16.39 18.78 -25.39
C LEU A 20 15.66 19.02 -24.07
N ILE A 21 14.67 19.92 -24.04
CA ILE A 21 13.84 20.17 -22.85
C ILE A 21 13.04 18.92 -22.47
N VAL A 22 12.44 18.21 -23.43
CA VAL A 22 11.71 16.95 -23.19
C VAL A 22 12.65 15.85 -22.70
N LEU A 23 13.87 15.75 -23.23
CA LEU A 23 14.91 14.82 -22.75
C LEU A 23 15.34 15.11 -21.31
N LEU A 24 15.48 16.39 -20.93
CA LEU A 24 15.81 16.79 -19.55
C LEU A 24 14.68 16.47 -18.57
N ILE A 25 13.42 16.68 -18.97
CA ILE A 25 12.25 16.38 -18.13
C ILE A 25 12.07 14.85 -17.97
N ALA A 26 12.33 14.06 -19.01
CA ALA A 26 12.25 12.61 -18.94
C ALA A 26 13.28 11.97 -17.99
N ALA A 27 14.40 12.64 -17.72
CA ALA A 27 15.48 12.12 -16.88
C ALA A 27 15.20 12.15 -15.37
N SER A 28 14.13 12.82 -14.91
CA SER A 28 13.84 12.97 -13.48
C SER A 28 12.75 12.04 -12.94
N VAL A 29 12.34 11.00 -13.66
CA VAL A 29 11.49 9.94 -13.09
C VAL A 29 12.34 9.13 -12.12
N SER A 30 12.30 9.50 -10.84
CA SER A 30 12.82 8.66 -9.76
C SER A 30 11.97 7.39 -9.70
N ALA A 31 12.53 6.28 -10.18
CA ALA A 31 11.90 4.98 -10.06
C ALA A 31 11.67 4.71 -8.57
N GLN A 32 10.40 4.72 -8.20
CA GLN A 32 9.95 4.42 -6.86
C GLN A 32 9.88 2.90 -6.70
N GLN A 33 10.62 2.37 -5.75
CA GLN A 33 10.73 0.93 -5.60
C GLN A 33 10.47 0.53 -4.16
N TRP A 34 9.40 -0.23 -3.98
CA TRP A 34 9.16 -1.01 -2.77
C TRP A 34 9.95 -2.32 -2.83
N SER A 35 10.33 -2.85 -1.67
CA SER A 35 10.72 -4.25 -1.55
C SER A 35 9.50 -5.16 -1.75
N GLU A 36 9.77 -6.44 -1.98
CA GLU A 36 8.75 -7.48 -1.82
C GLU A 36 8.17 -7.45 -0.41
N TRP A 37 6.91 -7.86 -0.30
CA TRP A 37 6.26 -8.06 0.99
C TRP A 37 6.89 -9.25 1.71
N THR A 38 7.32 -9.02 2.94
CA THR A 38 7.85 -10.05 3.82
C THR A 38 6.77 -10.43 4.84
N PRO A 39 6.30 -11.69 4.87
CA PRO A 39 5.37 -12.13 5.89
C PRO A 39 5.96 -11.99 7.29
N VAL A 40 5.17 -11.46 8.21
CA VAL A 40 5.51 -11.36 9.63
C VAL A 40 4.34 -11.85 10.46
N ASN A 41 4.58 -12.20 11.72
CA ASN A 41 3.51 -12.53 12.66
C ASN A 41 3.60 -11.54 13.83
N GLY A 42 3.07 -10.34 13.61
CA GLY A 42 3.00 -9.32 14.65
C GLY A 42 2.08 -9.75 15.80
N PRO A 43 2.28 -9.20 17.01
CA PRO A 43 1.36 -9.42 18.12
C PRO A 43 -0.01 -8.81 17.80
N CYS A 44 -1.09 -9.44 18.27
CA CYS A 44 -2.41 -8.83 18.21
C CYS A 44 -2.53 -7.71 19.25
N SER A 45 -3.12 -6.58 18.87
CA SER A 45 -3.29 -5.44 19.76
C SER A 45 -4.30 -5.68 20.89
N GLU A 46 -5.21 -6.64 20.72
CA GLU A 46 -6.16 -7.10 21.75
C GLU A 46 -6.15 -8.62 21.78
N ASP A 47 -6.41 -9.22 22.95
CA ASP A 47 -6.38 -10.67 23.17
C ASP A 47 -7.75 -11.36 22.99
N CYS A 48 -8.76 -10.64 22.49
CA CYS A 48 -10.12 -11.16 22.32
C CYS A 48 -10.98 -10.36 21.33
N GLY A 49 -12.09 -10.97 20.92
CA GLY A 49 -13.28 -10.32 20.38
C GLY A 49 -13.23 -10.00 18.89
N MET A 50 -12.20 -10.42 18.16
CA MET A 50 -11.87 -9.88 16.83
C MET A 50 -11.79 -8.35 16.86
N CYS A 51 -11.28 -7.80 17.98
CA CYS A 51 -11.17 -6.37 18.23
C CYS A 51 -9.79 -5.82 17.91
N GLY A 52 -8.77 -6.69 17.93
CA GLY A 52 -7.40 -6.31 17.69
C GLY A 52 -7.01 -6.44 16.23
N THR A 53 -5.91 -5.78 15.88
CA THR A 53 -5.24 -5.95 14.60
C THR A 53 -3.80 -6.36 14.82
N LYS A 54 -3.24 -7.12 13.89
CA LYS A 54 -1.81 -7.44 13.86
C LYS A 54 -1.24 -7.19 12.47
N VAL A 55 0.05 -6.89 12.42
CA VAL A 55 0.79 -6.80 11.16
C VAL A 55 1.12 -8.20 10.67
N VAL A 56 0.80 -8.49 9.42
CA VAL A 56 1.03 -9.80 8.77
C VAL A 56 2.02 -9.78 7.62
N ALA A 57 2.30 -8.60 7.08
CA ALA A 57 3.38 -8.41 6.13
C ALA A 57 3.95 -7.01 6.24
N GLN A 58 5.23 -6.87 5.95
CA GLN A 58 5.92 -5.59 5.90
C GLN A 58 6.75 -5.47 4.62
N ARG A 59 6.95 -4.24 4.15
CA ARG A 59 7.84 -3.91 3.03
C ARG A 59 8.58 -2.62 3.34
N THR A 60 9.73 -2.44 2.71
CA THR A 60 10.60 -1.28 2.89
C THR A 60 10.76 -0.52 1.58
N CYS A 61 10.82 0.80 1.65
CA CYS A 61 11.13 1.62 0.48
C CYS A 61 12.62 1.47 0.13
N ILE A 62 12.92 0.93 -1.04
CA ILE A 62 14.28 0.72 -1.53
C ILE A 62 14.81 2.00 -2.19
N SER A 63 14.00 2.67 -3.01
CA SER A 63 14.40 3.90 -3.71
C SER A 63 13.25 4.84 -3.98
N GLY A 64 13.58 6.14 -4.07
CA GLY A 64 12.61 7.21 -4.30
C GLY A 64 11.81 7.56 -3.04
N ASN A 65 10.60 8.08 -3.21
CA ASN A 65 9.71 8.52 -2.13
C ASN A 65 8.43 7.67 -2.04
N CYS A 66 8.56 6.42 -1.59
CA CYS A 66 7.48 5.43 -1.69
C CYS A 66 6.12 5.88 -1.13
N VAL A 67 5.09 5.88 -1.99
CA VAL A 67 3.70 6.18 -1.62
C VAL A 67 2.96 4.89 -1.31
N GLY A 68 2.20 4.91 -0.22
CA GLY A 68 1.38 3.79 0.25
C GLY A 68 1.92 3.15 1.53
N GLU A 69 1.18 2.14 2.01
CA GLU A 69 1.47 1.50 3.29
C GLU A 69 2.74 0.65 3.24
N SER A 70 3.52 0.70 4.32
CA SER A 70 4.67 -0.19 4.55
C SER A 70 4.27 -1.48 5.28
N GLU A 71 3.04 -1.56 5.79
CA GLU A 71 2.54 -2.67 6.59
C GLU A 71 1.18 -3.14 6.07
N GLN A 72 0.93 -4.44 6.15
CA GLN A 72 -0.39 -5.04 5.98
C GLN A 72 -0.88 -5.53 7.33
N THR A 73 -2.11 -5.16 7.67
CA THR A 73 -2.74 -5.53 8.93
C THR A 73 -3.97 -6.41 8.71
N GLU A 74 -4.21 -7.35 9.62
CA GLU A 74 -5.45 -8.13 9.67
C GLU A 74 -6.06 -8.09 11.08
N VAL A 75 -7.36 -8.35 11.16
CA VAL A 75 -8.06 -8.52 12.45
C VAL A 75 -7.66 -9.86 13.08
N CYS A 76 -7.50 -9.89 14.39
CA CYS A 76 -7.03 -11.08 15.11
C CYS A 76 -7.79 -11.32 16.43
N GLU A 77 -7.56 -12.51 17.00
CA GLU A 77 -8.12 -13.01 18.26
C GLU A 77 -9.63 -13.25 18.25
N GLU A 78 -10.02 -14.39 17.68
CA GLU A 78 -11.40 -14.88 17.63
C GLU A 78 -11.98 -15.35 18.97
N LYS A 79 -11.16 -15.44 20.02
CA LYS A 79 -11.62 -15.76 21.37
C LYS A 79 -12.65 -14.74 21.85
N LEU A 80 -13.75 -15.18 22.46
CA LEU A 80 -14.74 -14.26 23.03
C LEU A 80 -14.14 -13.39 24.13
N CYS A 81 -14.43 -12.08 24.11
CA CYS A 81 -14.14 -11.22 25.25
C CYS A 81 -15.08 -11.53 26.43
N LEU A 82 -14.56 -11.33 27.64
CA LEU A 82 -15.33 -11.41 28.89
C LEU A 82 -15.87 -10.04 29.28
N PHE A 83 -16.92 -10.03 30.11
CA PHE A 83 -17.45 -8.82 30.72
C PHE A 83 -16.32 -8.06 31.46
N PRO A 84 -16.26 -6.71 31.39
CA PRO A 84 -17.25 -5.78 30.82
C PRO A 84 -17.03 -5.44 29.34
N LYS A 85 -16.02 -6.01 28.68
CA LYS A 85 -15.78 -5.76 27.26
C LYS A 85 -16.92 -6.34 26.42
N LYS A 86 -17.19 -5.71 25.26
CA LYS A 86 -18.11 -6.26 24.28
C LYS A 86 -17.57 -7.62 23.81
N VAL A 87 -18.42 -8.65 23.79
CA VAL A 87 -18.03 -10.03 23.49
C VAL A 87 -17.30 -10.17 22.14
N CYS A 88 -17.83 -9.51 21.09
CA CYS A 88 -17.23 -9.43 19.75
C CYS A 88 -17.35 -8.01 19.19
N CYS A 89 -16.33 -7.56 18.45
CA CYS A 89 -16.28 -6.26 17.80
C CYS A 89 -17.17 -6.17 16.55
N ALA A 90 -17.27 -4.97 15.97
CA ALA A 90 -18.12 -4.73 14.80
C ALA A 90 -17.74 -5.65 13.62
N GLY A 91 -18.74 -6.16 12.90
CA GLY A 91 -18.53 -7.15 11.84
C GLY A 91 -18.49 -8.60 12.33
N TYR A 92 -18.46 -8.84 13.64
CA TYR A 92 -18.39 -10.19 14.23
C TYR A 92 -19.51 -10.43 15.26
N LYS A 93 -19.95 -11.69 15.35
CA LYS A 93 -20.92 -12.18 16.33
C LYS A 93 -20.41 -13.44 17.01
N LYS A 94 -20.96 -13.75 18.19
CA LYS A 94 -20.72 -15.04 18.85
C LYS A 94 -21.33 -16.15 18.00
N GLY A 95 -20.50 -17.12 17.60
CA GLY A 95 -20.91 -18.30 16.85
C GLY A 95 -20.06 -19.51 17.21
N ILE A 96 -20.40 -20.67 16.65
CA ILE A 96 -19.61 -21.89 16.80
C ILE A 96 -18.62 -21.95 15.65
N ASN A 97 -17.32 -22.00 15.96
CA ASN A 97 -16.32 -22.44 14.98
C ASN A 97 -16.43 -23.97 14.88
N LEU A 98 -16.73 -24.48 13.69
CA LEU A 98 -17.02 -25.90 13.45
C LEU A 98 -15.79 -26.80 13.49
N GLU A 99 -14.59 -26.23 13.27
CA GLU A 99 -13.33 -26.99 13.29
C GLU A 99 -12.98 -27.42 14.72
N GLU A 100 -13.23 -26.53 15.69
CA GLU A 100 -12.92 -26.77 17.09
C GLU A 100 -14.14 -27.02 17.98
N LEU A 101 -15.37 -26.89 17.45
CA LEU A 101 -16.63 -26.93 18.19
C LEU A 101 -16.66 -25.97 19.40
N LYS A 102 -15.94 -24.85 19.30
CA LYS A 102 -15.83 -23.82 20.34
C LYS A 102 -16.59 -22.56 19.95
N LEU A 103 -17.09 -21.87 20.97
CA LEU A 103 -17.68 -20.55 20.81
C LEU A 103 -16.60 -19.51 20.58
N LYS A 104 -16.69 -18.80 19.46
CA LYS A 104 -15.74 -17.79 18.99
C LYS A 104 -16.47 -16.62 18.32
N CYS A 105 -15.76 -15.55 18.05
CA CYS A 105 -16.24 -14.45 17.23
C CYS A 105 -16.09 -14.85 15.77
N VAL A 106 -17.22 -15.00 15.09
CA VAL A 106 -17.31 -15.34 13.66
C VAL A 106 -17.86 -14.15 12.88
N PRO A 107 -17.53 -13.99 11.59
CA PRO A 107 -18.13 -12.95 10.75
C PRO A 107 -19.66 -13.00 10.77
N ILE A 108 -20.30 -11.83 10.73
CA ILE A 108 -21.77 -11.69 10.74
C ILE A 108 -22.40 -12.25 9.47
#